data_AF-A0AAV6AHR0-F1
#
_entry.id   AF-A0AAV6AHR0-F1
#
_cell.length_a   1.000
_cell.length_b   1.000
_cell.length_c   1.000
_cell.angle_alpha   90.00
_cell.angle_beta   90.00
_cell.angle_gamma   90.00
#
_symmetry.space_group_name_H-M   'P 1'
#
loop_
_entity.id
_entity.type
_entity.pdbx_description
1 polymer ?
#
loop_
_entity_poly.entity_id
_entity_poly.type
_entity_poly.pdbx_seq_one_letter_code
_entity_poly.pdbx_strand_id
1 'polypeptide(L)' 'MRETHMQADDDRPAPKIGHVIGQDLSTLSVDELRDRIEVLRGEIGRLEQAIATKTETRSAADSFFRPT' A
#
# COMPACT_ATOMS: atom_id res chain seq x y z
N MET A 1 -5.54 -37.88 30.71
CA MET A 1 -5.37 -37.24 29.40
C MET A 1 -6.04 -35.88 29.50
N ARG A 2 -5.29 -34.78 29.45
CA ARG A 2 -5.87 -33.43 29.39
C ARG A 2 -5.97 -33.07 27.92
N GLU A 3 -7.16 -33.19 27.36
CA GLU A 3 -7.49 -32.62 26.06
C GLU A 3 -7.43 -31.10 26.20
N THR A 4 -6.31 -30.52 25.76
CA THR A 4 -6.26 -29.09 25.44
C THR A 4 -7.11 -28.89 24.19
N HIS A 5 -8.37 -28.54 24.43
CA HIS A 5 -9.27 -28.01 23.42
C HIS A 5 -8.61 -26.75 22.81
N MET A 6 -8.10 -26.90 21.59
CA MET A 6 -7.53 -25.84 20.77
C MET A 6 -8.69 -24.96 20.29
N GLN A 7 -8.94 -23.86 20.99
CA GLN A 7 -10.01 -22.90 20.69
C GLN A 7 -9.55 -21.94 19.57
N ALA A 8 -10.08 -22.17 18.37
CA ALA A 8 -10.36 -21.25 17.26
C ALA A 8 -9.53 -19.95 17.11
N ASP A 9 -8.56 -19.98 16.18
CA ASP A 9 -7.90 -18.81 15.56
C ASP A 9 -8.62 -18.37 14.25
N ASP A 10 -9.96 -18.38 14.23
CA ASP A 10 -10.78 -18.11 13.03
C ASP A 10 -11.64 -16.84 13.13
N ASP A 11 -11.26 -15.88 13.98
CA ASP A 11 -11.92 -14.57 14.08
C ASP A 11 -10.97 -13.44 13.66
N ARG A 12 -10.11 -13.72 12.67
CA ARG A 12 -9.30 -12.66 12.05
C ARG A 12 -10.21 -11.90 11.09
N PRO A 13 -10.39 -10.57 11.28
CA PRO A 13 -11.19 -9.79 10.35
C PRO A 13 -10.62 -9.99 8.96
N ALA A 14 -11.49 -10.42 8.03
CA ALA A 14 -11.11 -10.62 6.65
C ALA A 14 -10.37 -9.36 6.18
N PRO A 15 -9.16 -9.49 5.58
CA PRO A 15 -8.39 -8.35 5.16
C PRO A 15 -9.30 -7.50 4.29
N LYS A 16 -9.49 -6.22 4.67
CA LYS A 16 -10.30 -5.28 3.89
C LYS A 16 -9.78 -5.35 2.46
N ILE A 17 -10.61 -5.85 1.55
CA ILE A 17 -10.26 -5.97 0.14
C ILE A 17 -9.88 -4.57 -0.31
N GLY A 18 -8.59 -4.36 -0.56
CA GLY A 18 -8.06 -3.08 -0.99
C GLY A 18 -8.73 -2.67 -2.29
N HIS A 19 -8.85 -1.36 -2.52
CA HIS A 19 -9.31 -0.87 -3.82
C HIS A 19 -8.46 -1.47 -4.95
N VAL A 20 -9.14 -1.97 -5.99
CA VAL A 20 -8.49 -2.49 -7.20
C VAL A 20 -8.54 -1.45 -8.32
N ILE A 21 -7.39 -1.12 -8.89
CA ILE A 21 -7.30 -0.20 -10.03
C ILE A 21 -8.09 -0.77 -11.21
N GLY A 22 -8.94 0.07 -11.82
CA GLY A 22 -9.76 -0.33 -12.97
C GLY A 22 -11.00 -1.15 -12.61
N GLN A 23 -11.37 -1.26 -11.33
CA GLN A 23 -12.65 -1.86 -10.96
C GLN A 23 -13.84 -1.05 -11.50
N ASP A 24 -14.97 -1.73 -11.69
CA ASP A 24 -16.22 -1.05 -11.99
C ASP A 24 -16.61 -0.10 -10.85
N LEU A 25 -17.16 1.06 -11.25
CA LEU A 25 -17.56 2.15 -10.36
C LEU A 25 -19.08 2.34 -10.34
N SER A 26 -19.84 1.62 -11.18
CA SER A 26 -21.28 1.84 -11.35
C SER A 26 -22.09 1.63 -10.06
N THR A 27 -21.59 0.82 -9.14
CA THR A 27 -22.23 0.47 -7.87
C THR A 27 -21.78 1.35 -6.69
N LEU A 28 -20.82 2.25 -6.91
CA LEU A 28 -20.25 3.09 -5.85
C LEU A 28 -20.98 4.43 -5.74
N SER A 29 -21.17 4.88 -4.52
CA SER A 29 -21.66 6.23 -4.23
C SER A 29 -20.56 7.29 -4.44
N VAL A 30 -20.99 8.55 -4.57
CA VAL A 30 -20.07 9.70 -4.72
C VAL A 30 -19.11 9.83 -3.53
N ASP A 31 -19.59 9.57 -2.31
CA ASP A 31 -18.75 9.69 -1.12
C ASP A 31 -17.73 8.56 -1.03
N GLU A 32 -18.11 7.32 -1.39
CA GLU A 32 -17.14 6.22 -1.51
C GLU A 32 -16.06 6.50 -2.57
N LEU A 33 -16.43 7.15 -3.68
CA LEU A 33 -15.46 7.58 -4.69
C LEU A 33 -14.50 8.65 -4.15
N ARG A 34 -15.00 9.60 -3.33
CA ARG A 34 -14.16 10.63 -2.69
C ARG A 34 -13.18 10.03 -1.70
N ASP A 35 -13.66 9.18 -0.80
CA ASP A 35 -12.82 8.52 0.21
C ASP A 35 -11.70 7.71 -0.47
N ARG A 36 -12.06 6.99 -1.54
CA ARG A 36 -11.10 6.21 -2.32
C ARG A 36 -10.07 7.08 -3.03
N ILE A 37 -10.47 8.22 -3.60
CA ILE A 37 -9.54 9.19 -4.19
C ILE A 37 -8.55 9.70 -3.15
N GLU A 38 -9.00 9.99 -1.93
CA GLU A 38 -8.11 10.46 -0.86
C GLU A 38 -7.05 9.41 -0.51
N VAL A 39 -7.47 8.16 -0.31
CA VAL A 39 -6.54 7.04 -0.05
C VAL A 39 -5.52 6.89 -1.17
N LEU A 40 -5.96 6.92 -2.43
CA LEU A 40 -5.09 6.80 -3.59
C LEU A 40 -4.09 7.96 -3.71
N ARG A 41 -4.51 9.19 -3.42
CA ARG A 41 -3.61 10.36 -3.39
C ARG A 41 -2.53 10.21 -2.32
N GLY A 42 -2.90 9.71 -1.14
CA GLY A 42 -1.93 9.38 -0.10
C GLY A 42 -0.91 8.34 -0.57
N GLU A 43 -1.37 7.30 -1.27
CA GLU A 43 -0.49 6.27 -1.82
C GLU A 43 0.45 6.82 -2.92
N ILE A 44 -0.07 7.67 -3.81
CA ILE A 44 0.77 8.39 -4.80
C ILE A 44 1.90 9.14 -4.10
N GLY A 45 1.58 9.92 -3.06
CA GLY A 45 2.59 10.66 -2.30
C GLY A 45 3.64 9.75 -1.65
N ARG A 46 3.24 8.58 -1.13
CA ARG A 46 4.21 7.59 -0.61
C ARG A 46 5.13 7.03 -1.70
N LEU A 47 4.59 6.76 -2.88
CA LEU A 47 5.38 6.26 -4.01
C LEU A 47 6.36 7.32 -4.52
N GLU A 48 5.93 8.58 -4.63
CA GLU A 48 6.79 9.70 -5.02
C GLU A 48 7.96 9.89 -4.05
N GLN A 49 7.71 9.83 -2.74
CA GLN A 49 8.77 9.89 -1.72
C GLN A 49 9.75 8.73 -1.83
N ALA A 50 9.26 7.51 -2.08
CA ALA A 50 10.10 6.34 -2.27
C ALA A 50 10.97 6.46 -3.53
N ILE A 51 10.42 7.02 -4.62
CA ILE A 51 11.16 7.31 -5.85
C ILE A 51 12.26 8.35 -5.58
N ALA A 52 11.93 9.44 -4.89
CA ALA A 52 12.89 10.49 -4.55
C ALA A 52 14.07 9.93 -3.76
N THR A 53 13.78 9.20 -2.67
CA THR A 53 14.80 8.55 -1.82
C THR A 53 15.71 7.61 -2.62
N LYS A 54 15.13 6.78 -3.49
CA LYS A 54 15.90 5.84 -4.33
C LYS A 54 16.75 6.56 -5.38
N THR A 55 16.25 7.66 -5.92
CA THR A 55 16.97 8.46 -6.92
C THR A 55 18.15 9.18 -6.29
N GLU A 56 17.95 9.80 -5.13
CA GLU A 56 19.04 10.44 -4.36
C GLU A 56 20.14 9.44 -4.00
N THR A 57 19.75 8.24 -3.54
CA THR A 57 20.70 7.16 -3.24
C THR A 57 21.52 6.78 -4.47
N ARG A 58 20.88 6.67 -5.65
CA ARG A 58 21.57 6.35 -6.91
C ARG A 58 22.49 7.47 -7.35
N SER A 59 22.03 8.72 -7.35
CA SER A 59 22.83 9.88 -7.77
C SER A 59 24.03 10.13 -6.85
N ALA A 60 23.87 9.88 -5.55
CA ALA A 60 24.98 9.90 -4.60
C ALA A 60 26.02 8.83 -4.97
N ALA A 61 25.59 7.58 -5.20
CA ALA A 61 26.48 6.50 -5.61
C ALA A 61 27.19 6.80 -6.94
N ASP A 62 26.47 7.24 -7.97
CA ASP A 62 27.04 7.56 -9.28
C ASP A 62 28.13 8.66 -9.21
N SER A 63 28.01 9.59 -8.26
CA SER A 63 29.02 10.65 -8.04
C SER A 63 30.28 10.11 -7.35
N PHE A 64 30.18 9.05 -6.54
CA PHE A 64 31.33 8.38 -5.92
C PHE A 64 32.10 7.49 -6.90
N PHE A 65 31.44 6.97 -7.94
CA PHE A 65 32.05 6.02 -8.89
C PHE A 65 32.53 6.66 -10.20
N ARG A 66 32.36 7.97 -10.42
CA ARG A 66 33.01 8.64 -11.57
C ARG A 66 34.46 8.99 -11.24
N PRO A 67 35.44 8.45 -11.98
CA PRO A 67 36.80 8.98 -11.93
C PRO A 67 36.80 10.35 -12.63
N THR A 68 37.36 11.35 -11.96
CA THR A 68 37.71 12.65 -12.55
C THR A 68 38.65 12.48 -13.74
#